data_AF-A0A3D5IRX5-F1
#
_entry.id   AF-A0A3D5IRX5-F1
#
_cell.length_a   1.000
_cell.length_b   1.000
_cell.length_c   1.000
_cell.angle_alpha   90.00
_cell.angle_beta   90.00
_cell.angle_gamma   90.00
#
_symmetry.space_group_name_H-M   'P 1'
#
loop_
_entity.id
_entity.type
_entity.pdbx_description
1 polymer ?
#
loop_
_entity_poly.entity_id
_entity_poly.type
_entity_poly.pdbx_seq_one_letter_code
_entity_poly.pdbx_strand_id
1 'polypeptide(L)'
;STEHVEVIAKTPKWLRYDLPDYHIRRKQKPICIGQKQVWFLLKLTCDESNIKLDTHSDIEFDDWAWVDYWHPIEEVIDFKKPVYEDMLKALAPVLFDNQHKIPSQYSRPLKCVAITLG
;
A
#
# COMPACT_ATOMS: atom_id res chain seq x y z
N SER A 1 -8.08 3.92 17.36
CA SER A 1 -9.18 2.96 17.56
C SER A 1 -9.96 2.81 16.26
N THR A 2 -10.76 1.77 16.06
CA THR A 2 -11.35 1.43 14.73
C THR A 2 -12.27 2.51 14.17
N GLU A 3 -12.86 3.34 15.03
CA GLU A 3 -13.73 4.47 14.68
C GLU A 3 -12.99 5.67 14.07
N HIS A 4 -11.65 5.70 14.14
CA HIS A 4 -10.82 6.77 13.57
C HIS A 4 -10.63 6.68 12.06
N VAL A 5 -11.03 5.55 11.46
CA VAL A 5 -10.89 5.30 10.03
C VAL A 5 -12.14 4.64 9.47
N GLU A 6 -12.45 4.95 8.22
CA GLU A 6 -13.46 4.26 7.43
C GLU A 6 -12.76 3.41 6.37
N VAL A 7 -13.16 2.14 6.23
CA VAL A 7 -12.61 1.24 5.21
C VAL A 7 -13.40 1.42 3.92
N ILE A 8 -12.77 1.94 2.87
CA ILE A 8 -13.45 2.31 1.62
C ILE A 8 -13.39 1.20 0.58
N ALA A 9 -12.21 0.56 0.44
CA ALA A 9 -12.00 -0.46 -0.57
C ALA A 9 -10.80 -1.35 -0.23
N LYS A 10 -10.68 -2.45 -0.98
CA LYS A 10 -9.48 -3.29 -0.96
C LYS A 10 -9.10 -3.82 -2.34
N THR A 11 -7.85 -4.22 -2.50
CA THR A 11 -7.43 -4.99 -3.67
C THR A 11 -8.20 -6.32 -3.75
N PRO A 12 -8.64 -6.77 -4.94
CA PRO A 12 -9.49 -7.95 -5.07
C PRO A 12 -8.73 -9.27 -4.88
N LYS A 13 -7.40 -9.26 -5.08
CA LYS A 13 -6.54 -10.43 -5.01
C LYS A 13 -5.25 -10.10 -4.29
N TRP A 14 -4.57 -11.14 -3.82
CA TRP A 14 -3.22 -11.05 -3.27
C TRP A 14 -2.25 -10.50 -4.32
N LEU A 15 -1.63 -9.37 -4.00
CA LEU A 15 -0.45 -8.86 -4.69
C LEU A 15 0.80 -9.50 -4.08
N ARG A 16 1.82 -9.74 -4.89
CA ARG A 16 3.00 -10.52 -4.47
C ARG A 16 4.27 -9.85 -4.96
N TYR A 17 5.28 -9.86 -4.10
CA TYR A 17 6.65 -9.57 -4.48
C TYR A 17 7.58 -10.58 -3.81
N ASP A 18 8.71 -10.82 -4.47
CA ASP A 18 9.79 -11.62 -3.92
C ASP A 18 10.83 -10.69 -3.27
N LEU A 19 11.44 -11.16 -2.19
CA LEU A 19 12.57 -10.48 -1.57
C LEU A 19 13.82 -10.74 -2.42
N PRO A 20 14.65 -9.73 -2.68
CA PRO A 20 15.98 -9.95 -3.22
C PRO A 20 16.79 -10.87 -2.30
N ASP A 21 17.71 -11.67 -2.85
CA ASP A 21 18.50 -12.65 -2.09
C ASP A 21 19.16 -12.09 -0.83
N TYR A 22 19.67 -10.85 -0.90
CA TYR A 22 20.34 -10.17 0.21
C TYR A 22 19.39 -9.69 1.31
N HIS A 23 18.09 -9.64 1.06
CA HIS A 23 17.05 -9.37 2.07
C HIS A 23 16.48 -10.65 2.69
N ILE A 24 16.83 -11.85 2.19
CA ILE A 24 16.33 -13.12 2.73
C ILE A 24 17.07 -13.48 4.02
N ARG A 25 16.35 -13.53 5.14
CA ARG A 25 16.88 -13.95 6.44
C ARG A 25 17.02 -15.47 6.53
N ARG A 26 18.11 -16.02 6.00
CA ARG A 26 18.37 -17.49 5.92
C ARG A 26 18.51 -18.21 7.27
N LYS A 27 18.68 -17.46 8.37
CA LYS A 27 18.71 -18.02 9.74
C LYS A 27 17.31 -18.36 10.27
N GLN A 28 16.26 -17.78 9.71
CA GLN A 28 14.88 -18.04 10.08
C GLN A 28 14.35 -19.26 9.32
N LYS A 29 13.64 -20.16 10.03
CA LYS A 29 12.93 -21.29 9.43
C LYS A 29 11.43 -21.20 9.76
N PRO A 30 10.53 -21.33 8.77
CA PRO A 30 10.80 -21.49 7.34
C PRO A 30 11.41 -20.23 6.71
N ILE A 31 12.12 -20.40 5.59
CA ILE A 31 12.70 -19.28 4.85
C ILE A 31 11.57 -18.47 4.21
N CYS A 32 11.48 -17.19 4.55
CA CYS A 32 10.57 -16.25 3.93
C CYS A 32 11.22 -15.65 2.68
N ILE A 33 10.63 -15.89 1.51
CA ILE A 33 11.17 -15.45 0.21
C ILE A 33 10.46 -14.21 -0.36
N GLY A 34 9.45 -13.69 0.32
CA GLY A 34 8.55 -12.70 -0.26
C GLY A 34 7.33 -12.46 0.60
N GLN A 35 6.43 -11.61 0.12
CA GLN A 35 5.15 -11.37 0.77
C GLN A 35 3.99 -11.48 -0.21
N LYS A 36 2.85 -11.89 0.34
CA LYS A 36 1.54 -11.78 -0.29
C LYS A 36 0.76 -10.75 0.51
N GLN A 37 0.23 -9.73 -0.15
CA GLN A 37 -0.45 -8.62 0.50
C GLN A 37 -1.83 -8.37 -0.11
N VAL A 38 -2.79 -8.03 0.75
CA VAL A 38 -4.05 -7.38 0.38
C VAL A 38 -3.96 -5.96 0.91
N TRP A 39 -4.21 -4.99 0.05
CA TRP A 39 -4.15 -3.57 0.40
C TRP A 39 -5.55 -3.01 0.62
N PHE A 40 -5.67 -2.10 1.57
CA PHE A 40 -6.91 -1.42 1.92
C PHE A 40 -6.76 0.08 1.68
N LEU A 41 -7.81 0.70 1.13
CA LEU A 41 -7.95 2.15 1.08
C LEU A 41 -8.78 2.58 2.29
N LEU A 42 -8.17 3.40 3.14
CA LEU A 42 -8.77 3.91 4.36
C LEU A 42 -8.94 5.42 4.25
N LYS A 43 -10.05 5.92 4.79
CA LYS A 43 -10.27 7.35 5.00
C LYS A 43 -10.06 7.66 6.47
N LEU A 44 -9.17 8.59 6.78
CA LEU A 44 -9.04 9.12 8.13
C LEU A 44 -10.27 9.98 8.43
N THR A 45 -10.99 9.66 9.51
CA THR A 45 -12.21 10.38 9.93
C THR A 45 -12.00 11.22 11.18
N CYS A 46 -10.88 11.03 11.88
CA CYS A 46 -10.48 11.82 13.02
C CYS A 46 -9.45 12.90 12.65
N ASP A 47 -9.07 13.70 13.64
CA ASP A 47 -8.00 14.69 13.51
C ASP A 47 -6.63 14.01 13.38
N GLU A 48 -5.76 14.56 12.52
CA GLU A 48 -4.41 14.04 12.24
C GLU A 48 -3.52 13.91 13.47
N SER A 49 -3.75 14.72 14.52
CA SER A 49 -3.05 14.60 15.81
C SER A 49 -3.25 13.24 16.49
N ASN A 50 -4.26 12.46 16.07
CA ASN A 50 -4.51 11.09 16.51
C ASN A 50 -3.64 10.04 15.81
N ILE A 51 -2.86 10.40 14.79
CA ILE A 51 -1.86 9.51 14.20
C ILE A 51 -0.68 9.44 15.19
N LYS A 52 -0.50 8.26 15.79
CA LYS A 52 0.57 7.97 16.76
C LYS A 52 1.38 6.78 16.28
N LEU A 53 2.66 7.02 15.95
CA LEU A 53 3.57 6.00 15.41
C LEU A 53 4.43 5.32 16.50
N ASP A 54 4.42 5.87 17.71
CA ASP A 54 5.27 5.52 18.85
C ASP A 54 4.56 4.65 19.91
N THR A 55 3.39 4.09 19.58
CA THR A 55 2.55 3.36 20.55
C THR A 55 2.90 1.89 20.68
N HIS A 56 3.75 1.34 19.80
CA HIS A 56 4.18 -0.05 19.80
C HIS A 56 5.65 -0.16 20.25
N SER A 57 6.03 -1.28 20.88
CA SER A 57 7.40 -1.49 21.36
C SER A 57 8.43 -1.61 20.24
N ASP A 58 8.00 -2.19 19.12
CA ASP A 58 8.76 -2.24 17.87
C ASP A 58 8.20 -1.17 16.93
N ILE A 59 8.86 -0.02 16.86
CA ILE A 59 8.44 1.12 16.02
C ILE A 59 8.83 0.83 14.56
N GLU A 60 7.85 0.90 13.66
CA GLU A 60 8.09 0.74 12.21
C GLU A 60 8.38 2.08 11.50
N PHE A 61 7.77 3.18 11.99
CA PHE A 61 7.83 4.50 11.35
C PHE A 61 8.18 5.57 12.37
N ASP A 62 9.10 6.46 11.99
CA ASP A 62 9.49 7.60 12.82
C ASP A 62 8.64 8.85 12.54
N ASP A 63 8.13 9.00 11.31
CA ASP A 63 7.34 10.16 10.88
C ASP A 63 6.37 9.79 9.73
N TRP A 64 5.45 10.71 9.41
CA TRP A 64 4.52 10.58 8.29
C TRP A 64 4.22 11.93 7.64
N ALA A 65 3.85 11.90 6.36
CA ALA A 65 3.36 13.07 5.65
C ALA A 65 2.30 12.66 4.63
N TRP A 66 1.34 13.55 4.37
CA TRP A 66 0.50 13.43 3.19
C TRP A 66 1.31 13.76 1.94
N VAL A 67 1.17 12.91 0.92
CA VAL A 67 1.88 13.04 -0.35
C VAL A 67 0.91 12.87 -1.52
N ASP A 68 1.34 13.30 -2.70
CA ASP A 68 0.61 13.06 -3.93
C ASP A 68 0.40 11.55 -4.16
N TYR A 69 -0.79 11.17 -4.62
CA TYR A 69 -1.24 9.77 -4.67
C TYR A 69 -0.28 8.81 -5.39
N TRP A 70 0.42 9.28 -6.42
CA TRP A 70 1.35 8.46 -7.21
C TRP A 70 2.80 8.51 -6.71
N HIS A 71 3.14 9.47 -5.86
CA HIS A 71 4.50 9.68 -5.35
C HIS A 71 5.09 8.46 -4.60
N PRO A 72 4.31 7.65 -3.84
CA PRO A 72 4.85 6.48 -3.16
C PRO A 72 5.56 5.46 -4.06
N ILE A 73 5.26 5.43 -5.37
CA ILE A 73 5.95 4.53 -6.32
C ILE A 73 7.41 4.96 -6.54
N GLU A 74 7.70 6.25 -6.42
CA GLU A 74 9.03 6.83 -6.66
C GLU A 74 9.96 6.56 -5.49
N GLU A 75 9.43 6.70 -4.26
CA GLU A 75 10.19 6.58 -3.01
C GLU A 75 10.32 5.14 -2.48
N VAL A 76 9.40 4.25 -2.85
CA VAL A 76 9.44 2.87 -2.34
C VAL A 76 10.65 2.10 -2.89
N ILE A 77 11.24 1.23 -2.06
CA ILE A 77 12.32 0.32 -2.47
C ILE A 77 11.96 -0.48 -3.74
N ASP A 78 12.95 -0.64 -4.62
CA ASP A 78 12.74 -1.07 -6.01
C ASP A 78 11.90 -2.35 -6.18
N PHE A 79 12.16 -3.38 -5.37
CA PHE A 79 11.44 -4.65 -5.51
C PHE A 79 9.96 -4.56 -5.12
N LYS A 80 9.53 -3.49 -4.43
CA LYS A 80 8.12 -3.23 -4.11
C LYS A 80 7.42 -2.34 -5.14
N LYS A 81 8.14 -1.59 -5.98
CA LYS A 81 7.56 -0.69 -6.99
C LYS A 81 6.46 -1.35 -7.84
N PRO A 82 6.63 -2.59 -8.36
CA PRO A 82 5.59 -3.24 -9.14
C PRO A 82 4.29 -3.49 -8.37
N VAL A 83 4.37 -3.78 -7.07
CA VAL A 83 3.20 -4.01 -6.20
C VAL A 83 2.53 -2.69 -5.86
N TYR A 84 3.30 -1.63 -5.61
CA TYR A 84 2.77 -0.28 -5.37
C TYR A 84 2.04 0.25 -6.61
N GLU A 85 2.62 0.10 -7.80
CA GLU A 85 1.96 0.48 -9.05
C GLU A 85 0.66 -0.31 -9.27
N ASP A 86 0.71 -1.65 -9.14
CA ASP A 86 -0.48 -2.51 -9.30
C ASP A 86 -1.57 -2.15 -8.26
N MET A 87 -1.18 -1.83 -7.02
CA MET A 87 -2.07 -1.46 -5.91
C MET A 87 -2.73 -0.10 -6.11
N LEU A 88 -1.94 0.95 -6.36
CA LEU A 88 -2.44 2.32 -6.51
C LEU A 88 -3.36 2.43 -7.73
N LYS A 89 -3.02 1.75 -8.84
CA LYS A 89 -3.88 1.66 -10.01
C LYS A 89 -5.20 0.95 -9.74
N ALA A 90 -5.20 -0.09 -8.90
CA ALA A 90 -6.42 -0.80 -8.55
C ALA A 90 -7.37 0.06 -7.70
N LEU A 91 -6.83 0.90 -6.81
CA LEU A 91 -7.61 1.73 -5.87
C LEU A 91 -7.98 3.11 -6.42
N ALA A 92 -7.24 3.65 -7.40
CA ALA A 92 -7.48 4.97 -7.98
C ALA A 92 -8.91 5.17 -8.55
N PRO A 93 -9.52 4.18 -9.25
CA PRO A 93 -10.91 4.28 -9.68
C PRO A 93 -11.89 4.58 -8.55
N VAL A 94 -11.65 4.03 -7.35
CA VAL A 94 -12.53 4.22 -6.18
C VAL A 94 -12.26 5.56 -5.50
N LEU A 95 -10.99 5.94 -5.33
CA LEU A 95 -10.65 7.20 -4.66
C LEU A 95 -11.10 8.43 -5.47
N PHE A 96 -11.02 8.36 -6.80
CA PHE A 96 -11.25 9.50 -7.69
C PHE A 96 -12.54 9.36 -8.50
N ASP A 97 -13.46 8.46 -8.16
CA ASP A 97 -14.70 8.21 -8.90
C ASP A 97 -14.49 8.04 -10.42
N ASN A 98 -13.47 7.26 -10.81
CA ASN A 98 -12.99 7.07 -12.19
C ASN A 98 -12.47 8.33 -12.92
N GLN A 99 -12.29 9.47 -12.23
CA GLN A 99 -11.79 10.73 -12.81
C GLN A 99 -10.27 10.89 -12.67
N HIS A 100 -9.53 9.80 -12.48
CA HIS A 100 -8.07 9.82 -12.33
C HIS A 100 -7.36 9.76 -13.67
N LYS A 101 -6.14 10.31 -13.70
CA LYS A 101 -5.18 10.08 -14.79
C LYS A 101 -4.01 9.30 -14.21
N ILE A 102 -3.68 8.17 -14.84
CA ILE A 102 -2.48 7.41 -14.53
C ILE A 102 -1.31 8.10 -15.24
N PRO A 103 -0.25 8.53 -14.51
CA PRO A 103 0.95 9.06 -15.14
C PRO A 103 1.56 8.07 -16.15
N SER A 104 2.02 8.58 -17.30
CA SER A 104 2.47 7.75 -18.42
C SER A 104 3.68 6.86 -18.11
N GLN A 105 4.51 7.25 -17.13
CA GLN A 105 5.63 6.44 -16.66
C GLN A 105 5.21 5.13 -15.99
N TYR A 106 3.99 5.06 -15.44
CA TYR A 106 3.42 3.87 -14.84
C TYR A 106 2.69 3.08 -15.93
N SER A 107 3.44 2.29 -16.69
CA SER A 107 2.97 1.60 -17.91
C SER A 107 2.49 0.17 -17.69
N ARG A 108 2.60 -0.38 -16.47
CA ARG A 108 2.17 -1.76 -16.21
C ARG A 108 0.66 -1.93 -16.49
N PRO A 109 0.24 -3.01 -17.16
CA PRO A 109 -1.17 -3.21 -17.47
C PRO A 109 -1.99 -3.36 -16.18
N LEU A 110 -3.15 -2.71 -16.14
CA LEU A 110 -4.08 -2.86 -15.02
C LEU A 110 -4.55 -4.31 -14.92
N LYS A 111 -4.25 -4.96 -13.80
CA LYS A 111 -4.57 -6.38 -13.61
C LYS A 111 -5.92 -6.63 -12.94
N CYS A 112 -6.50 -5.61 -12.33
CA CYS A 112 -7.76 -5.68 -11.59
C CYS A 112 -8.20 -4.31 -11.06
N VAL A 113 -9.48 -4.18 -10.72
CA VAL A 113 -10.06 -3.01 -10.03
C VAL A 113 -10.36 -3.40 -8.57
N ALA A 114 -10.22 -2.45 -7.65
CA ALA A 114 -10.54 -2.65 -6.24
C ALA A 114 -12.01 -3.04 -6.01
N ILE A 115 -12.24 -3.71 -4.89
CA ILE A 115 -13.58 -4.02 -4.37
C ILE A 115 -13.91 -2.93 -3.35
N THR A 116 -14.95 -2.14 -3.63
CA THR A 116 -15.50 -1.19 -2.65
C THR A 116 -16.09 -1.96 -1.48
N LEU A 117 -15.76 -1.52 -0.28
CA LEU A 117 -16.25 -2.05 0.97
C LEU A 117 -17.18 -0.97 1.53
N GLY A 118 -18.48 -1.19 1.38
CA GLY A 118 -19.55 -0.36 1.93
C GLY A 118 -20.39 -1.19 2.88
#